data_AF-A0A9D4Q7N9-F1
#
_entry.id   AF-A0A9D4Q7N9-F1
#
_cell.length_a   1.000
_cell.length_b   1.000
_cell.length_c   1.000
_cell.angle_alpha   90.00
_cell.angle_beta   90.00
_cell.angle_gamma   90.00
#
_symmetry.space_group_name_H-M   'P 1'
#
loop_
_entity.id
_entity.type
_entity.pdbx_description
1 polymer ?
#
loop_
_entity_poly.entity_id
_entity_poly.type
_entity_poly.pdbx_seq_one_letter_code
_entity_poly.pdbx_strand_id
1 'polypeptide(L)'
;MFNGRVIRCLLVATECNLLSEETQIRGAVAIIDMEGFSMHHLLVLSPWFLRRALTIIEVRLLGSDFSALHDILPSDIIPKECGGEREDFDYHRQEKFFLSNARHFEQMSQFGYSST
;
A
#
# COMPACT_ATOMS: atom_id res chain seq x y z
N MET A 1 6.30 2.13 21.57
CA MET A 1 6.15 3.39 20.81
C MET A 1 6.64 3.23 19.35
N PHE A 2 6.21 2.18 18.64
CA PHE A 2 6.60 1.88 17.25
C PHE A 2 5.40 1.83 16.27
N ASN A 3 4.17 1.99 16.76
CA ASN A 3 2.94 1.49 16.13
C ASN A 3 2.28 2.41 15.09
N GLY A 4 2.57 3.71 15.08
CA GLY A 4 1.94 4.64 14.13
C GLY A 4 2.63 4.73 12.76
N ARG A 5 3.86 4.26 12.63
CA ARG A 5 4.67 4.56 11.42
C ARG A 5 4.20 3.76 10.21
N VAL A 6 3.94 2.46 10.37
CA VAL A 6 3.50 1.58 9.26
C VAL A 6 2.13 2.00 8.73
N ILE A 7 1.16 2.24 9.63
CA ILE A 7 -0.18 2.71 9.24
C ILE A 7 -0.08 4.07 8.52
N ARG A 8 0.77 4.98 9.02
CA ARG A 8 1.00 6.27 8.33
C ARG A 8 1.63 6.08 6.95
N CYS A 9 2.57 5.16 6.78
CA CYS A 9 3.14 4.88 5.46
C CYS A 9 2.06 4.40 4.48
N LEU A 10 1.16 3.50 4.90
CA LEU A 10 0.05 3.03 4.07
C LEU A 10 -0.91 4.16 3.68
N LEU A 11 -1.25 5.04 4.64
CA LEU A 11 -2.09 6.20 4.38
C LEU A 11 -1.41 7.18 3.41
N VAL A 12 -0.14 7.52 3.62
CA VAL A 12 0.62 8.40 2.72
C VAL A 12 0.70 7.82 1.32
N ALA A 13 0.99 6.52 1.19
CA ALA A 13 1.03 5.85 -0.11
C ALA A 13 -0.34 5.93 -0.79
N THR A 14 -1.42 5.68 -0.06
CA THR A 14 -2.79 5.73 -0.61
C THR A 14 -3.12 7.13 -1.09
N GLU A 15 -2.92 8.15 -0.25
CA GLU A 15 -3.18 9.54 -0.61
C GLU A 15 -2.35 10.00 -1.81
N CYS A 16 -1.04 9.68 -1.85
CA CYS A 16 -0.20 10.03 -3.00
C CYS A 16 -0.71 9.41 -4.31
N ASN A 17 -1.13 8.14 -4.27
CA ASN A 17 -1.65 7.47 -5.46
C ASN A 17 -3.03 8.00 -5.88
N LEU A 18 -3.86 8.43 -4.92
CA LEU A 18 -5.15 9.06 -5.18
C LEU A 18 -5.04 10.45 -5.80
N LEU A 19 -3.89 11.11 -5.78
CA LEU A 19 -3.68 12.37 -6.51
C LEU A 19 -3.71 12.19 -8.03
N SER A 20 -3.53 10.96 -8.54
CA SER A 20 -3.62 10.65 -9.96
C SER A 20 -5.08 10.43 -10.39
N GLU A 21 -5.56 11.22 -11.34
CA GLU A 21 -6.89 11.05 -11.95
C GLU A 21 -7.06 9.65 -12.55
N GLU A 22 -6.00 9.08 -13.11
CA GLU A 22 -6.03 7.72 -13.63
C GLU A 22 -6.35 6.70 -12.53
N THR A 23 -5.71 6.83 -11.36
CA THR A 23 -5.96 5.95 -10.21
C THR A 23 -7.37 6.15 -9.66
N GLN A 24 -7.89 7.37 -9.65
CA GLN A 24 -9.26 7.64 -9.19
C GLN A 24 -10.31 6.95 -10.09
N ILE A 25 -10.05 6.84 -11.40
CA ILE A 25 -10.98 6.24 -12.36
C ILE A 25 -10.80 4.72 -12.44
N ARG A 26 -9.55 4.23 -12.45
CA ARG A 26 -9.21 2.81 -12.69
C ARG A 26 -9.04 1.99 -11.41
N GLY A 27 -8.89 2.66 -10.27
CA GLY A 27 -8.53 2.03 -9.00
C GLY A 27 -7.06 1.64 -8.94
N ALA A 28 -6.71 0.85 -7.92
CA ALA A 28 -5.36 0.34 -7.69
C ALA A 28 -5.43 -1.10 -7.16
N VAL A 29 -4.40 -1.89 -7.51
CA VAL A 29 -4.15 -3.20 -6.92
C VAL A 29 -2.80 -3.14 -6.22
N ALA A 30 -2.75 -3.51 -4.94
CA ALA A 30 -1.53 -3.56 -4.16
C ALA A 30 -1.14 -5.02 -3.91
N ILE A 31 0.11 -5.37 -4.24
CA ILE A 31 0.72 -6.63 -3.83
C ILE A 31 1.43 -6.34 -2.51
N ILE A 32 1.08 -7.10 -1.48
CA ILE A 32 1.69 -6.98 -0.15
C ILE A 32 2.40 -8.28 0.13
N ASP A 33 3.73 -8.26 0.07
CA ASP A 33 4.53 -9.37 0.54
C ASP A 33 4.41 -9.47 2.07
N MET A 34 4.01 -10.64 2.53
CA MET A 34 3.80 -10.96 3.93
C MET A 34 4.93 -11.83 4.49
N GLU A 35 6.01 -12.05 3.75
CA GLU A 35 7.19 -12.73 4.27
C GLU A 35 7.74 -12.00 5.52
N GLY A 36 8.07 -12.77 6.56
CA GLY A 36 8.51 -12.22 7.85
C GLY A 36 7.41 -11.53 8.68
N PHE A 37 6.16 -11.53 8.22
CA PHE A 37 5.06 -10.97 8.98
C PHE A 37 4.63 -11.89 10.14
N SER A 38 4.75 -11.40 11.38
CA SER A 38 4.44 -12.18 12.59
C SER A 38 3.19 -11.67 13.32
N MET A 39 2.70 -12.45 14.28
CA MET A 39 1.59 -12.07 15.16
C MET A 39 1.83 -10.73 15.88
N HIS A 40 3.08 -10.36 16.14
CA HIS A 40 3.40 -9.06 16.73
C HIS A 40 2.98 -7.89 15.83
N HIS A 41 3.03 -8.05 14.51
CA HIS A 41 2.57 -7.02 13.57
C HIS A 41 1.03 -6.97 13.48
N LEU A 42 0.33 -8.09 13.62
CA LEU A 42 -1.14 -8.12 13.69
C LEU A 42 -1.68 -7.43 14.93
N LEU A 43 -1.03 -7.61 16.08
CA LEU A 43 -1.44 -6.99 17.34
C LEU A 43 -1.32 -5.45 17.32
N VAL A 44 -0.61 -4.89 16.34
CA VAL A 44 -0.50 -3.44 16.13
C VAL A 44 -1.70 -2.88 15.35
N LEU A 45 -2.40 -3.71 14.58
CA LEU A 45 -3.62 -3.33 13.88
C LEU A 45 -4.80 -3.46 14.84
N SER A 46 -5.41 -2.34 15.24
CA SER A 46 -6.58 -2.40 16.11
C SER A 46 -7.73 -3.14 15.40
N PRO A 47 -8.54 -3.95 16.12
CA PRO A 47 -9.66 -4.66 15.51
C PRO A 47 -10.65 -3.72 14.79
N TRP A 48 -10.81 -2.50 15.31
CA TRP A 48 -11.62 -1.46 14.66
C TRP A 48 -11.02 -1.01 13.32
N PHE A 49 -9.71 -0.77 13.27
CA PHE A 49 -9.03 -0.35 12.05
C PHE A 49 -9.08 -1.46 10.99
N LEU A 50 -8.76 -2.70 11.39
CA LEU A 50 -8.82 -3.86 10.50
C LEU A 50 -10.22 -4.05 9.92
N ARG A 51 -11.26 -3.97 10.75
CA ARG A 51 -12.65 -4.06 10.29
C ARG A 51 -12.97 -2.99 9.26
N ARG A 52 -12.55 -1.75 9.51
CA ARG A 52 -12.81 -0.62 8.59
C ARG A 52 -12.04 -0.79 7.27
N ALA A 53 -10.79 -1.26 7.32
CA ALA A 53 -10.03 -1.57 6.12
C ALA A 53 -10.74 -2.64 5.29
N LEU A 54 -11.08 -3.79 5.87
CA LEU A 54 -11.75 -4.90 5.16
C LEU A 54 -13.13 -4.53 4.57
N THR A 55 -13.79 -3.48 5.07
CA THR A 55 -15.03 -2.97 4.45
C THR A 55 -14.78 -2.22 3.15
N ILE A 56 -13.60 -1.62 2.99
CA ILE A 56 -13.27 -0.71 1.87
C ILE A 56 -12.38 -1.41 0.84
N ILE A 57 -11.50 -2.31 1.28
CA ILE A 57 -10.57 -3.04 0.42
C ILE A 57 -10.98 -4.51 0.26
N GLU A 58 -10.96 -4.99 -0.98
CA GLU A 58 -11.05 -6.43 -1.27
C GLU A 58 -9.67 -7.07 -1.05
N VAL A 59 -9.60 -8.05 -0.15
CA VAL A 59 -8.34 -8.74 0.19
C VAL A 59 -8.40 -10.18 -0.31
N ARG A 60 -7.44 -10.55 -1.17
CA ARG A 60 -7.14 -11.94 -1.53
C ARG A 60 -5.82 -12.36 -0.89
N LEU A 61 -5.88 -13.41 -0.07
CA LEU A 61 -4.68 -14.01 0.53
C LEU A 61 -4.15 -15.09 -0.41
N LEU A 62 -3.08 -14.75 -1.10
CA LEU A 62 -2.30 -15.70 -1.88
C LEU A 62 -1.27 -16.31 -0.91
N GLY A 63 -1.15 -17.63 -0.90
CA GLY A 63 -0.16 -18.32 -0.07
C GLY A 63 1.26 -18.07 -0.59
N SER A 64 2.13 -19.07 -0.45
CA SER A 64 3.48 -19.02 -1.02
C SER A 64 3.52 -19.21 -2.54
N ASP A 65 2.38 -19.50 -3.17
CA ASP A 65 2.28 -19.70 -4.61
C ASP A 65 1.69 -18.47 -5.29
N PHE A 66 2.54 -17.77 -6.04
CA PHE A 66 2.17 -16.59 -6.81
C PHE A 66 1.49 -16.93 -8.14
N SER A 67 1.32 -18.19 -8.52
CA SER A 67 0.64 -18.59 -9.76
C SER A 67 -0.76 -17.98 -9.88
N ALA A 68 -1.49 -17.92 -8.76
CA ALA A 68 -2.82 -17.31 -8.67
C ALA A 68 -2.81 -15.78 -8.87
N LEU A 69 -1.65 -15.12 -8.81
CA LEU A 69 -1.54 -13.69 -9.14
C LEU A 69 -1.75 -13.46 -10.63
N HIS A 70 -1.38 -14.41 -11.48
CA HIS A 70 -1.56 -14.32 -12.94
C HIS A 70 -3.04 -14.39 -13.38
N ASP A 71 -3.90 -14.99 -12.56
CA ASP A 71 -5.35 -14.97 -12.79
C ASP A 71 -5.97 -13.59 -12.53
N ILE A 72 -5.26 -12.73 -11.79
CA ILE A 72 -5.73 -11.41 -11.34
C ILE A 72 -5.06 -10.30 -12.15
N LEU A 73 -3.76 -10.43 -12.42
CA LEU A 73 -2.93 -9.42 -13.07
C LEU A 73 -2.11 -10.06 -14.21
N PRO A 74 -1.96 -9.38 -15.36
CA PRO A 74 -1.06 -9.81 -16.43
C PRO A 74 0.40 -9.99 -15.94
N SER A 75 1.11 -11.00 -16.45
CA SER A 75 2.50 -11.31 -16.03
C SER A 75 3.50 -10.20 -16.35
N ASP A 76 3.27 -9.42 -17.41
CA ASP A 76 4.14 -8.36 -17.91
C ASP A 76 4.19 -7.12 -17.01
N ILE A 77 3.20 -6.93 -16.13
CA ILE A 77 3.16 -5.81 -15.19
C ILE A 77 3.62 -6.16 -13.77
N ILE A 78 3.72 -7.46 -13.46
CA ILE A 78 4.13 -8.00 -12.16
C ILE A 78 5.67 -8.05 -12.08
N PRO A 79 6.30 -7.55 -11.01
CA PRO A 79 7.75 -7.69 -10.79
C PRO A 79 8.22 -9.14 -10.74
N LYS A 80 9.45 -9.41 -11.19
CA LYS A 80 10.10 -10.74 -11.12
C LYS A 80 10.12 -11.32 -9.72
N GLU A 81 10.37 -10.48 -8.70
CA GLU A 81 10.30 -10.86 -7.28
C GLU A 81 8.91 -11.38 -6.83
N CYS A 82 7.84 -11.00 -7.54
CA CYS A 82 6.48 -11.47 -7.30
C CYS A 82 6.02 -12.54 -8.31
N GLY A 83 6.94 -13.14 -9.07
CA GLY A 83 6.65 -14.19 -10.06
C GLY A 83 6.25 -13.70 -11.45
N GLY A 84 6.43 -12.41 -11.76
CA GLY A 84 6.13 -11.84 -13.09
C GLY A 84 7.33 -11.70 -14.03
N GLU A 85 7.14 -10.92 -15.09
CA GLU A 85 8.15 -10.65 -16.13
C GLU A 85 8.80 -9.26 -16.01
N ARG A 86 8.18 -8.35 -15.26
CA ARG A 86 8.66 -6.98 -15.10
C ARG A 86 9.93 -6.94 -14.25
N GLU A 87 10.81 -5.97 -14.52
CA GLU A 87 11.96 -5.72 -13.63
C GLU A 87 11.53 -5.47 -12.18
N ASP A 88 12.47 -5.72 -11.26
CA ASP A 88 12.28 -5.58 -9.82
C ASP A 88 11.71 -4.21 -9.43
N PHE A 89 10.96 -4.19 -8.33
CA PHE A 89 10.26 -2.98 -7.93
C PHE A 89 11.25 -1.88 -7.49
N ASP A 90 11.18 -0.73 -8.15
CA ASP A 90 12.06 0.40 -7.84
C ASP A 90 11.55 1.17 -6.60
N TYR A 91 11.98 0.72 -5.43
CA TYR A 91 11.67 1.37 -4.15
C TYR A 91 12.19 2.80 -4.07
N HIS A 92 13.32 3.13 -4.72
CA HIS A 92 13.86 4.49 -4.71
C HIS A 92 13.00 5.45 -5.53
N ARG A 93 12.45 4.99 -6.66
CA ARG A 93 11.47 5.75 -7.43
C ARG A 93 10.19 5.97 -6.63
N GLN A 94 9.72 4.96 -5.91
CA GLN A 94 8.55 5.10 -5.04
C GLN A 94 8.80 6.11 -3.90
N GLU A 95 9.95 6.03 -3.24
CA GLU A 95 10.35 6.99 -2.21
C GLU A 95 10.38 8.43 -2.75
N LYS A 96 11.03 8.64 -3.90
CA LYS A 96 11.07 9.95 -4.57
C LYS A 96 9.67 10.45 -4.92
N PHE A 97 8.79 9.56 -5.37
CA PHE A 97 7.39 9.90 -5.64
C PHE A 97 6.67 10.37 -4.37
N PHE A 98 6.80 9.67 -3.24
CA PHE A 98 6.21 10.10 -1.97
C PHE A 98 6.79 11.44 -1.50
N LEU A 99 8.11 11.62 -1.58
CA LEU A 99 8.78 12.88 -1.21
C LEU A 99 8.33 14.05 -2.09
N SER A 100 8.12 13.82 -3.39
CA SER A 100 7.64 14.87 -4.31
C SER A 100 6.24 15.38 -3.95
N ASN A 101 5.45 14.58 -3.24
CA ASN A 101 4.11 14.93 -2.76
C ASN A 101 4.11 15.45 -1.31
N ALA A 102 5.26 15.59 -0.65
CA ALA A 102 5.34 16.01 0.76
C ALA A 102 4.59 17.32 1.05
N ARG A 103 4.68 18.30 0.14
CA ARG A 103 3.99 19.60 0.25
C ARG A 103 2.47 19.47 0.30
N HIS A 104 1.89 18.46 -0.35
CA HIS A 104 0.45 18.20 -0.29
C HIS A 104 0.02 17.89 1.16
N PHE A 105 0.78 17.06 1.86
CA PHE A 105 0.50 16.73 3.26
C PHE A 105 0.71 17.91 4.21
N GLU A 106 1.72 18.75 3.96
CA GLU A 106 1.89 20.00 4.70
C GLU A 106 0.66 20.90 4.57
N GLN A 107 0.11 21.03 3.35
CA GLN A 107 -1.11 21.79 3.12
C GLN A 107 -2.33 21.16 3.80
N MET A 108 -2.53 19.84 3.67
CA MET A 108 -3.62 19.15 4.34
C MET A 108 -3.60 19.36 5.85
N SER A 109 -2.42 19.37 6.48
CA SER A 109 -2.28 19.58 7.92
C SER A 109 -2.84 20.92 8.41
N GLN A 110 -2.92 21.92 7.53
CA GLN A 110 -3.46 23.25 7.85
C GLN A 110 -4.99 23.26 7.97
N PHE A 111 -5.68 22.25 7.45
CA PHE A 111 -7.14 22.17 7.42
C PHE A 111 -7.74 21.29 8.53
N GLY A 112 -7.00 21.06 9.62
CA GLY A 112 -7.47 20.31 10.79
C GLY A 112 -7.03 18.85 10.85
N TYR A 113 -6.19 18.39 9.89
CA TYR A 113 -5.48 17.11 9.97
C TYR A 113 -4.22 17.21 10.85
N SER A 114 -4.34 17.87 12.01
CA SER A 114 -3.25 18.01 12.96
C SER A 114 -3.06 16.70 13.73
N SER A 115 -1.85 16.15 13.70
CA SER A 115 -1.48 14.97 14.49
C SER A 115 -1.64 15.26 15.98
N THR A 116 -2.65 14.64 16.60
CA THR A 116 -2.73 14.47 18.06
C THR A 116 -2.00 13.21 18.47
#